data_AF-B3PZH3-F1
#
_entry.id   AF-B3PZH3-F1
#
_cell.length_a   1.000
_cell.length_b   1.000
_cell.length_c   1.000
_cell.angle_alpha   90.00
_cell.angle_beta   90.00
_cell.angle_gamma   90.00
#
_symmetry.space_group_name_H-M   'P 1'
#
loop_
_entity.id
_entity.type
_entity.pdbx_description
1 polymer ?
#
loop_
_entity_poly.entity_id
_entity_poly.type
_entity_poly.pdbx_seq_one_letter_code
_entity_poly.pdbx_strand_id
1 'polypeptide(L)'
;MCRSTRAIDYGAEPVDGGGHADPISHRQMHAAEELRRIRPLLGEKGYWLVSRICGEGYSLGEIVGPGASKRRKLKAARDLREFLDLLCEFWNLSTRR
;
A
#
# COMPACT_ATOMS: atom_id res chain seq x y z
N MET A 1 25.13 8.19 34.60
CA MET A 1 24.41 8.95 33.55
C MET A 1 23.84 7.96 32.55
N CYS A 2 22.51 7.89 32.46
CA CYS A 2 21.74 6.89 31.71
C CYS A 2 21.72 7.23 30.21
N ARG A 3 21.91 6.24 29.32
CA ARG A 3 21.79 6.38 27.86
C ARG A 3 20.33 6.21 27.45
N SER A 4 19.69 7.27 26.97
CA SER A 4 18.32 7.21 26.46
C SER A 4 18.30 6.85 24.97
N THR A 5 17.51 5.82 24.66
CA THR A 5 17.10 5.34 23.35
C THR A 5 16.50 6.46 22.51
N ARG A 6 17.03 6.71 21.31
CA ARG A 6 16.41 7.60 20.31
C ARG A 6 15.10 6.96 19.84
N ALA A 7 13.98 7.61 20.14
CA ALA A 7 12.72 7.37 19.46
C ALA A 7 12.89 7.75 17.99
N ILE A 8 12.51 6.86 17.08
CA ILE A 8 12.42 7.18 15.66
C ILE A 8 11.19 8.07 15.51
N ASP A 9 11.43 9.33 15.14
CA ASP A 9 10.39 10.31 14.87
C ASP A 9 9.79 10.00 13.49
N TYR A 10 8.55 9.52 13.46
CA TYR A 10 7.83 9.17 12.22
C TYR A 10 7.20 10.41 11.54
N GLY A 11 7.58 11.62 11.96
CA GLY A 11 6.90 12.87 11.63
C GLY A 11 7.52 13.75 10.54
N ALA A 12 8.57 13.33 9.82
CA ALA A 12 9.26 14.25 8.91
C ALA A 12 9.80 13.60 7.63
N GLU A 13 8.88 13.25 6.74
CA GLU A 13 8.98 13.59 5.32
C GLU A 13 7.54 13.67 4.79
N PRO A 14 6.97 14.88 4.60
CA PRO A 14 5.70 15.01 3.90
C PRO A 14 5.95 14.57 2.46
N VAL A 15 5.38 13.43 2.07
CA VAL A 15 5.28 13.09 0.66
C VAL A 15 4.36 14.12 0.01
N ASP A 16 4.74 14.58 -1.17
CA ASP A 16 4.14 15.66 -1.94
C ASP A 16 2.71 15.27 -2.43
N GLY A 17 1.79 15.09 -1.50
CA GLY A 17 0.41 14.67 -1.71
C GLY A 17 -0.59 15.83 -1.59
N GLY A 18 -0.13 17.06 -1.85
CA GLY A 18 -0.87 18.30 -1.61
C GLY A 18 -1.15 19.13 -2.86
N GLY A 19 -1.18 18.52 -4.04
CA GLY A 19 -1.53 19.19 -5.30
C GLY A 19 -3.02 19.06 -5.62
N HIS A 20 -3.60 20.13 -6.16
CA HIS A 20 -4.92 20.14 -6.83
C HIS A 20 -5.14 18.85 -7.63
N ALA A 21 -6.36 18.28 -7.64
CA ALA A 21 -6.65 17.10 -8.45
C ALA A 21 -6.38 17.43 -9.92
N ASP A 22 -5.20 17.07 -10.42
CA ASP A 22 -4.90 17.13 -11.84
C ASP A 22 -5.98 16.32 -12.57
N PRO A 23 -6.47 16.81 -13.73
CA PRO A 23 -7.38 16.02 -14.56
C PRO A 23 -6.76 14.64 -14.77
N ILE A 24 -7.58 13.59 -14.69
CA ILE A 24 -7.10 12.19 -14.73
C ILE A 24 -6.12 12.04 -15.89
N SER A 25 -4.85 11.89 -15.56
CA SER A 25 -3.80 11.79 -16.55
C SER A 25 -3.93 10.46 -17.30
N HIS A 26 -3.49 10.41 -18.56
CA HIS A 26 -3.36 9.16 -19.31
C HIS A 26 -2.61 8.07 -18.52
N ARG A 27 -1.65 8.46 -17.67
CA ARG A 27 -0.91 7.55 -16.78
C ARG A 27 -1.81 6.93 -15.71
N GLN A 28 -2.71 7.72 -15.11
CA GLN A 28 -3.67 7.24 -14.11
C GLN A 28 -4.74 6.35 -14.75
N MET A 29 -5.20 6.68 -15.96
CA MET A 29 -6.12 5.83 -16.73
C MET A 29 -5.50 4.45 -17.02
N HIS A 30 -4.24 4.45 -17.50
CA HIS A 30 -3.52 3.22 -17.77
C HIS A 30 -3.28 2.40 -16.49
N ALA A 31 -2.92 3.04 -15.38
CA ALA A 31 -2.77 2.36 -14.09
C ALA A 31 -4.08 1.72 -13.61
N ALA A 32 -5.21 2.41 -13.77
CA ALA A 32 -6.53 1.88 -13.42
C ALA A 32 -6.93 0.70 -14.32
N GLU A 33 -6.60 0.73 -15.61
CA GLU A 33 -6.87 -0.37 -16.54
C GLU A 33 -6.01 -1.60 -16.20
N GLU A 34 -4.73 -1.41 -15.93
CA GLU A 34 -3.83 -2.48 -15.47
C GLU A 34 -4.30 -3.10 -14.15
N LEU A 35 -4.74 -2.29 -13.19
CA LEU A 35 -5.35 -2.80 -11.95
C LEU A 35 -6.63 -3.62 -12.20
N ARG A 36 -7.46 -3.23 -13.18
CA ARG A 36 -8.64 -4.03 -13.57
C ARG A 36 -8.24 -5.37 -14.18
N ARG A 37 -7.18 -5.41 -14.98
CA ARG A 37 -6.67 -6.65 -15.59
C ARG A 37 -6.15 -7.63 -14.54
N ILE A 38 -5.59 -7.12 -13.45
CA ILE A 38 -5.01 -7.94 -12.37
C ILE A 38 -6.02 -8.33 -11.29
N ARG A 39 -7.20 -7.68 -11.26
CA ARG A 39 -8.27 -7.98 -10.30
C ARG A 39 -8.66 -9.47 -10.20
N PRO A 40 -8.73 -10.27 -11.30
CA PRO A 40 -8.96 -11.71 -11.21
C PRO A 40 -7.84 -12.47 -10.49
N LEU A 41 -6.59 -12.00 -10.61
CA LEU A 41 -5.40 -12.60 -10.00
C LEU A 41 -5.30 -12.30 -8.51
N LEU A 42 -5.60 -11.07 -8.09
CA LEU A 42 -5.59 -10.66 -6.68
C LEU A 42 -6.83 -11.13 -5.89
N GLY A 43 -7.92 -11.42 -6.60
CA GLY A 43 -9.24 -11.62 -5.99
C GLY A 43 -9.78 -10.33 -5.35
N GLU A 44 -11.02 -10.40 -4.85
CA GLU A 44 -11.70 -9.21 -4.31
C GLU A 44 -10.99 -8.61 -3.11
N LYS A 45 -10.50 -9.45 -2.20
CA LYS A 45 -9.84 -9.01 -0.97
C LYS A 45 -8.48 -8.36 -1.26
N GLY A 46 -7.69 -8.95 -2.16
CA GLY A 46 -6.38 -8.41 -2.53
C GLY A 46 -6.52 -7.10 -3.28
N TYR A 47 -7.43 -7.05 -4.25
CA TYR A 47 -7.76 -5.82 -4.97
C TYR A 47 -8.22 -4.71 -4.02
N TRP A 48 -9.15 -5.00 -3.10
CA TRP A 48 -9.63 -4.02 -2.13
C TRP A 48 -8.50 -3.49 -1.24
N LEU A 49 -7.63 -4.37 -0.73
CA LEU A 49 -6.54 -3.99 0.15
C LEU A 49 -5.50 -3.11 -0.57
N VAL A 50 -5.10 -3.49 -1.77
CA VAL A 50 -4.13 -2.72 -2.58
C VAL A 50 -4.73 -1.39 -3.02
N SER A 51 -5.98 -1.37 -3.49
CA SER A 51 -6.66 -0.13 -3.91
C SER A 51 -6.73 0.88 -2.77
N ARG A 52 -7.10 0.43 -1.56
CA ARG A 52 -7.20 1.33 -0.42
C ARG A 52 -5.85 1.89 0.01
N ILE A 53 -4.82 1.05 0.07
CA ILE A 53 -3.52 1.49 0.58
C ILE A 53 -2.74 2.25 -0.50
N CYS A 54 -2.55 1.66 -1.68
CA CYS A 54 -1.72 2.22 -2.75
C CYS A 54 -2.48 3.22 -3.63
N GLY A 55 -3.79 3.05 -3.82
CA GLY A 55 -4.60 3.93 -4.65
C GLY A 55 -5.17 5.12 -3.89
N GLU A 56 -5.63 4.91 -2.66
CA GLU A 56 -6.33 5.93 -1.86
C GLU A 56 -5.49 6.48 -0.68
N GLY A 57 -4.31 5.91 -0.40
CA GLY A 57 -3.39 6.41 0.62
C GLY A 57 -3.72 6.03 2.06
N TYR A 58 -4.61 5.07 2.30
CA TYR A 58 -4.93 4.61 3.65
C TYR A 58 -3.75 3.89 4.31
N SER A 59 -3.58 4.12 5.62
CA SER A 59 -2.65 3.35 6.43
C SER A 59 -3.21 1.97 6.78
N LEU A 60 -2.33 1.00 7.02
CA LEU A 60 -2.72 -0.33 7.52
C LEU A 60 -3.56 -0.27 8.80
N GLY A 61 -3.31 0.73 9.65
CA GLY A 61 -4.05 0.94 10.90
C GLY A 61 -5.51 1.31 10.67
N GLU A 62 -5.77 2.17 9.69
CA GLU A 62 -7.13 2.58 9.29
C GLU A 62 -7.90 1.41 8.66
N ILE A 63 -7.21 0.56 7.91
CA ILE A 63 -7.81 -0.63 7.28
C ILE A 63 -8.23 -1.69 8.29
N VAL A 64 -7.39 -1.97 9.29
CA VAL A 64 -7.73 -2.99 10.29
C VAL A 64 -8.70 -2.49 11.36
N GLY A 65 -8.87 -1.17 11.46
CA GLY A 65 -9.70 -0.49 12.45
C GLY A 65 -9.00 -0.23 13.80
N PRO A 66 -9.52 0.73 14.58
CA PRO A 66 -9.03 1.04 15.93
C PRO A 66 -9.18 -0.17 16.86
N GLY A 67 -8.23 -0.37 17.77
CA GLY A 67 -8.23 -1.49 18.71
C GLY A 67 -7.89 -2.86 18.09
N ALA A 68 -7.55 -2.93 16.80
CA ALA A 68 -7.14 -4.18 16.18
C ALA A 68 -5.89 -4.77 16.84
N SER A 69 -5.94 -6.08 17.11
CA SER A 69 -4.83 -6.81 17.73
C SER A 69 -3.56 -6.75 16.87
N LYS A 70 -2.39 -6.81 17.53
CA LYS A 70 -1.08 -6.86 16.86
C LYS A 70 -1.03 -7.97 15.79
N ARG A 71 -1.63 -9.13 16.08
CA ARG A 71 -1.70 -10.25 15.15
C ARG A 71 -2.48 -9.91 13.88
N ARG A 72 -3.60 -9.19 13.98
CA ARG A 72 -4.41 -8.77 12.83
C ARG A 72 -3.67 -7.77 11.95
N LYS A 73 -2.98 -6.80 12.55
CA LYS A 73 -2.10 -5.85 11.84
C LYS A 73 -0.99 -6.57 11.08
N LEU A 74 -0.28 -7.50 11.73
CA LEU A 74 0.78 -8.29 11.10
C LEU A 74 0.26 -9.21 9.99
N LYS A 75 -0.97 -9.72 10.12
CA LYS A 75 -1.60 -10.48 9.04
C LYS A 75 -1.89 -9.57 7.84
N ALA A 76 -2.51 -8.41 8.06
CA ALA A 76 -2.82 -7.47 6.98
C ALA A 76 -1.55 -6.99 6.24
N ALA A 77 -0.45 -6.74 6.98
CA ALA A 77 0.83 -6.37 6.37
C ALA A 77 1.43 -7.52 5.52
N ARG A 78 1.31 -8.77 5.97
CA ARG A 78 1.74 -9.94 5.19
C ARG A 78 0.89 -10.16 3.95
N ASP A 79 -0.44 -10.12 4.11
CA ASP A 79 -1.39 -10.21 3.00
C ASP A 79 -1.07 -9.11 1.96
N LEU A 80 -0.85 -7.86 2.39
CA LEU A 80 -0.46 -6.75 1.50
C LEU A 80 0.83 -7.04 0.74
N ARG A 81 1.87 -7.52 1.44
CA ARG A 81 3.15 -7.86 0.81
C ARG A 81 2.99 -8.93 -0.26
N GLU A 82 2.27 -10.01 0.04
CA GLU A 82 2.03 -11.10 -0.93
C GLU A 82 1.35 -10.59 -2.21
N PHE A 83 0.37 -9.69 -2.06
CA PHE A 83 -0.29 -9.08 -3.22
C PHE A 83 0.62 -8.14 -4.02
N LEU A 84 1.49 -7.39 -3.36
CA LEU A 84 2.48 -6.55 -4.04
C LEU A 84 3.55 -7.39 -4.74
N ASP A 85 4.00 -8.49 -4.14
CA ASP A 85 4.93 -9.43 -4.75
C ASP A 85 4.32 -10.03 -6.04
N LEU A 86 3.04 -10.43 -6.00
CA LEU A 86 2.30 -10.89 -7.20
C LEU A 86 2.20 -9.82 -8.29
N LEU A 87 1.98 -8.56 -7.91
CA LEU A 87 1.95 -7.44 -8.86
C LEU A 87 3.33 -7.21 -9.49
N CYS A 88 4.39 -7.30 -8.70
CA CYS A 88 5.76 -7.22 -9.20
C CYS A 88 6.10 -8.34 -10.18
N GLU A 89 5.64 -9.57 -9.92
CA GLU A 89 5.78 -10.70 -10.85
C GLU A 89 5.00 -10.44 -12.15
N PHE A 90 3.74 -10.00 -12.05
CA PHE A 90 2.90 -9.73 -13.21
C PHE A 90 3.48 -8.62 -14.11
N TRP A 91 3.98 -7.53 -13.53
CA TRP A 91 4.58 -6.43 -14.28
C TRP A 91 6.06 -6.65 -14.64
N ASN A 92 6.63 -7.81 -14.35
CA ASN A 92 8.06 -8.10 -14.53
C ASN A 92 8.97 -7.06 -13.85
N LEU A 93 8.50 -6.49 -12.74
CA LEU A 93 9.26 -5.55 -11.90
C LEU A 93 10.06 -6.26 -10.80
N SER A 94 9.90 -7.58 -10.67
CA SER A 94 10.67 -8.40 -9.76
C SER A 94 12.14 -8.37 -10.19
N THR A 95 12.94 -7.54 -9.51
CA THR A 95 14.39 -7.56 -9.66
C THR A 95 14.88 -8.91 -9.15
N ARG A 96 15.69 -9.63 -9.96
CA ARG A 96 16.38 -10.84 -9.53
C ARG A 96 17.04 -10.55 -8.18
N ARG A 97 16.57 -11.23 -7.13
CA ARG A 97 17.26 -11.28 -5.83
C ARG A 97 18.63 -11.90 -5.97
#